data_AF-A0A150J8H7-F1
#
_entry.id   AF-A0A150J8H7-F1
#
_cell.length_a   1.000
_cell.length_b   1.000
_cell.length_c   1.000
_cell.angle_alpha   90.00
_cell.angle_beta   90.00
_cell.angle_gamma   90.00
#
_symmetry.space_group_name_H-M   'P 1'
#
loop_
_entity.id
_entity.type
_entity.pdbx_description
1 polymer ?
#
loop_
_entity_poly.entity_id
_entity_poly.type
_entity_poly.pdbx_seq_one_letter_code
_entity_poly.pdbx_strand_id
1 'polypeptide(L)'
;MYVMKHKYLILISSIVIVSLLLGCAQTPKEEKDEHGCIISSGYSWCDALQKCIKPPDQCIQPVGSDRDEHGCIGSAGYTWCEIKQKCIRSWEENCSREIHKDEHGCLIDDGEEWCALKNKCIKPWEEHCSETKPIGGDRDEHGCLVGAGYQWCESKQKCLRTWEESCPEIKPIGGDRDEHGCLIAAGYQWCQYTNKCYRPFEETCSIGGDLDEHGCKESAGYIWCDVKQKCIRPWEESCNIGGDVDEHGCNLSAGYQWCDTTQKCYRAWEESCPAIGGDTDEHGCKASAGYVWCEAKQKCIRPSEENCS
;
A
#
# COMPACT_ATOMS: atom_id res chain seq x y z
N MET A 1 -39.48 -147.73 20.75
CA MET A 1 -39.78 -146.28 20.88
C MET A 1 -39.00 -145.58 22.01
N TYR A 2 -37.79 -146.02 22.41
CA TYR A 2 -37.05 -145.43 23.54
C TYR A 2 -35.75 -144.67 23.14
N VAL A 3 -35.37 -144.66 21.86
CA VAL A 3 -34.10 -144.05 21.39
C VAL A 3 -34.25 -142.55 21.06
N MET A 4 -35.47 -142.05 20.84
CA MET A 4 -35.73 -140.64 20.50
C MET A 4 -35.76 -139.69 21.71
N LYS A 5 -36.00 -140.19 22.93
CA LYS A 5 -36.03 -139.35 24.15
C LYS A 5 -34.64 -138.92 24.64
N HIS A 6 -33.61 -139.75 24.40
CA HIS A 6 -32.25 -139.48 24.90
C HIS A 6 -31.53 -138.37 24.12
N LYS A 7 -31.76 -138.27 22.81
CA LYS A 7 -31.19 -137.18 21.99
C LYS A 7 -31.87 -135.83 22.25
N TYR A 8 -33.15 -135.84 22.61
CA TYR A 8 -33.90 -134.62 22.96
C TYR A 8 -33.47 -134.05 24.32
N LEU A 9 -33.22 -134.90 25.32
CA LEU A 9 -32.72 -134.46 26.64
C LEU A 9 -31.32 -133.83 26.59
N ILE A 10 -30.42 -134.33 25.73
CA ILE A 10 -29.07 -133.76 25.58
C ILE A 10 -29.12 -132.39 24.89
N LEU A 11 -30.01 -132.21 23.90
CA LEU A 11 -30.22 -130.93 23.22
C LEU A 11 -30.83 -129.85 24.14
N ILE A 12 -31.79 -130.23 25.00
CA ILE A 12 -32.36 -129.26 25.96
C ILE A 12 -31.33 -128.91 27.05
N SER A 13 -30.53 -129.88 27.51
CA SER A 13 -29.46 -129.62 28.47
C SER A 13 -28.39 -128.68 27.90
N SER A 14 -28.01 -128.81 26.63
CA SER A 14 -27.02 -127.92 26.03
C SER A 14 -27.58 -126.53 25.72
N ILE A 15 -28.87 -126.41 25.35
CA ILE A 15 -29.51 -125.10 25.16
C ILE A 15 -29.67 -124.36 26.50
N VAL A 16 -30.06 -125.05 27.58
CA VAL A 16 -30.18 -124.44 28.92
C VAL A 16 -28.82 -124.02 29.48
N ILE A 17 -27.75 -124.79 29.25
CA ILE A 17 -26.39 -124.43 29.68
C ILE A 17 -25.84 -123.24 28.87
N VAL A 18 -26.13 -123.15 27.57
CA VAL A 18 -25.75 -121.99 26.74
C VAL A 18 -26.53 -120.72 27.17
N SER A 19 -27.80 -120.85 27.56
CA SER A 19 -28.58 -119.72 28.09
C SER A 19 -28.14 -119.28 29.50
N LEU A 20 -27.63 -120.19 30.34
CA LEU A 20 -27.09 -119.86 31.66
C LEU A 20 -25.70 -119.21 31.63
N LEU A 21 -24.90 -119.44 30.58
CA LEU A 21 -23.58 -118.80 30.42
C LEU A 21 -23.62 -117.45 29.71
N LEU A 22 -24.72 -117.08 29.05
CA LEU A 22 -24.94 -115.72 28.52
C LEU A 22 -25.71 -114.79 29.46
N GLY A 23 -26.17 -115.30 30.61
CA GLY A 23 -26.86 -114.51 31.63
C GLY A 23 -25.89 -113.87 32.62
N CYS A 24 -25.80 -112.54 32.56
CA CYS A 24 -25.33 -111.64 33.63
C CYS A 24 -23.81 -111.49 33.82
N ALA A 25 -23.19 -110.66 32.98
CA ALA A 25 -22.10 -109.78 33.42
C ALA A 25 -22.34 -108.37 32.85
N GLN A 26 -23.46 -107.75 33.22
CA GLN A 26 -23.61 -106.31 33.06
C GLN A 26 -22.78 -105.66 34.17
N THR A 27 -21.53 -105.32 33.85
CA THR A 27 -20.77 -104.36 34.65
C THR A 27 -21.61 -103.09 34.79
N PRO A 28 -21.80 -102.52 35.99
CA PRO A 28 -22.53 -101.26 36.13
C PRO A 28 -21.81 -100.23 35.25
N LYS A 29 -22.51 -99.68 34.26
CA LYS A 29 -21.97 -98.61 33.43
C LYS A 29 -21.74 -97.42 34.36
N GLU A 30 -20.48 -97.01 34.52
CA GLU A 30 -20.14 -95.77 35.22
C GLU A 30 -20.86 -94.62 34.50
N GLU A 31 -21.79 -93.97 35.19
CA GLU A 31 -22.46 -92.79 34.68
C GLU A 31 -21.51 -91.61 34.83
N LYS A 32 -21.03 -91.09 33.69
CA LYS A 32 -20.09 -89.98 33.62
C LYS A 32 -20.80 -88.74 33.08
N ASP A 33 -20.42 -87.55 33.59
CA ASP A 33 -20.86 -86.28 33.02
C ASP A 33 -20.15 -85.99 31.68
N GLU A 34 -20.52 -84.88 31.04
CA GLU A 34 -19.93 -84.44 29.76
C GLU A 34 -18.41 -84.23 29.83
N HIS A 35 -17.88 -84.00 31.03
CA HIS A 35 -16.45 -83.81 31.31
C HIS A 35 -15.75 -85.09 31.81
N GLY A 36 -16.46 -86.22 31.83
CA GLY A 36 -15.91 -87.53 32.18
C GLY A 36 -15.84 -87.83 33.68
N CYS A 37 -16.41 -86.99 34.55
CA CYS A 37 -16.48 -87.21 35.98
C CYS A 37 -17.56 -88.24 36.33
N ILE A 38 -17.21 -89.17 37.23
CA ILE A 38 -18.08 -90.29 37.61
C ILE A 38 -19.15 -89.79 38.60
N ILE A 39 -20.33 -89.44 38.07
CA ILE A 39 -21.48 -88.96 38.84
C ILE A 39 -21.94 -90.03 39.84
N SER A 40 -21.89 -91.30 39.44
CA SER A 40 -22.28 -92.44 40.29
C SER A 40 -21.41 -92.60 41.55
N SER A 41 -20.22 -92.00 41.58
CA SER A 41 -19.30 -92.00 42.74
C SER A 41 -19.31 -90.67 43.51
N GLY A 42 -20.22 -89.76 43.15
CA GLY A 42 -20.40 -88.44 43.77
C GLY A 42 -19.37 -87.40 43.32
N TYR A 43 -18.73 -87.59 42.15
CA TYR A 43 -17.84 -86.59 41.57
C TYR A 43 -18.62 -85.65 40.64
N SER A 44 -18.31 -84.36 40.70
CA SER A 44 -18.84 -83.34 39.79
C SER A 44 -17.68 -82.55 39.17
N TRP A 45 -17.80 -82.20 37.89
CA TRP A 45 -16.87 -81.29 37.25
C TRP A 45 -16.86 -79.90 37.91
N CYS A 46 -15.67 -79.32 38.06
CA CYS A 46 -15.48 -77.96 38.53
C CYS A 46 -14.69 -77.16 37.50
N ASP A 47 -15.36 -76.27 36.76
CA ASP A 47 -14.74 -75.44 35.72
C ASP A 47 -13.64 -74.53 36.26
N ALA A 48 -13.79 -74.04 37.49
CA ALA A 48 -12.80 -73.19 38.15
C ALA A 48 -11.44 -73.88 38.38
N LEU A 49 -11.43 -75.21 38.53
CA LEU A 49 -10.23 -75.99 38.85
C LEU A 49 -9.87 -76.99 37.75
N GLN A 50 -10.68 -77.07 36.68
CA GLN A 50 -10.55 -78.00 35.56
C GLN A 50 -10.34 -79.46 36.01
N LYS A 51 -11.07 -79.88 37.06
CA LYS A 51 -10.97 -81.22 37.64
C LYS A 51 -12.28 -81.69 38.27
N CYS A 52 -12.45 -83.00 38.36
CA CYS A 52 -13.54 -83.63 39.11
C CYS A 52 -13.31 -83.49 40.63
N ILE A 53 -14.28 -82.94 41.35
CA ILE A 53 -14.24 -82.77 42.80
C ILE A 53 -15.35 -83.58 43.49
N LYS A 54 -15.18 -83.87 44.78
CA LYS A 54 -16.16 -84.62 45.60
C LYS A 54 -16.38 -83.88 46.95
N PRO A 55 -17.61 -83.82 47.49
CA PRO A 55 -17.84 -83.20 48.80
C PRO A 55 -16.97 -83.83 49.90
N PRO A 56 -16.37 -83.05 50.82
CA PRO A 56 -16.67 -81.64 51.14
C PRO A 56 -15.89 -80.59 50.32
N ASP A 57 -15.08 -80.99 49.33
CA ASP A 57 -14.29 -80.04 48.53
C ASP A 57 -15.21 -79.10 47.74
N GLN A 58 -15.00 -77.79 47.91
CA GLN A 58 -15.78 -76.76 47.24
C GLN A 58 -15.11 -76.32 45.94
N CYS A 59 -15.91 -76.13 44.89
CA CYS A 59 -15.46 -75.53 43.64
C CYS A 59 -15.29 -74.01 43.85
N ILE A 60 -14.09 -73.58 44.26
CA ILE A 60 -13.77 -72.16 44.45
C ILE A 60 -12.86 -71.71 43.30
N GLN A 61 -13.25 -70.60 42.66
CA GLN A 61 -12.43 -69.89 41.68
C GLN A 61 -11.11 -69.41 42.32
N PRO A 62 -9.94 -69.74 41.73
CA PRO A 62 -8.66 -69.18 42.21
C PRO A 62 -8.69 -67.65 42.14
N VAL A 63 -8.13 -66.99 43.16
CA VAL A 63 -8.01 -65.53 43.18
C VAL A 63 -7.16 -65.09 41.98
N GLY A 64 -7.74 -64.24 41.11
CA GLY A 64 -7.07 -63.71 39.91
C GLY A 64 -7.23 -64.53 38.63
N SER A 65 -8.16 -65.50 38.61
CA SER A 65 -8.50 -66.27 37.41
C SER A 65 -9.43 -65.52 36.42
N ASP A 66 -9.95 -64.36 36.82
CA ASP A 66 -10.95 -63.56 36.13
C ASP A 66 -10.34 -62.37 35.38
N ARG A 67 -9.20 -62.59 34.72
CA ARG A 67 -8.54 -61.56 33.90
C ARG A 67 -9.37 -61.26 32.65
N ASP A 68 -9.57 -59.99 32.37
CA ASP A 68 -10.17 -59.52 31.11
C ASP A 68 -9.18 -59.60 29.93
N GLU A 69 -9.60 -59.15 28.75
CA GLU A 69 -8.79 -59.13 27.51
C GLU A 69 -7.49 -58.33 27.67
N HIS A 70 -7.45 -57.37 28.60
CA HIS A 70 -6.30 -56.54 28.90
C HIS A 70 -5.49 -57.04 30.11
N GLY A 71 -5.85 -58.21 30.67
CA GLY A 71 -5.17 -58.82 31.82
C GLY A 71 -5.58 -58.24 33.18
N CYS A 72 -6.62 -57.42 33.25
CA CYS A 72 -7.11 -56.81 34.48
C CYS A 72 -8.07 -57.73 35.24
N ILE A 73 -7.92 -57.78 36.56
CA ILE A 73 -8.70 -58.66 37.44
C ILE A 73 -9.94 -57.89 37.94
N GLY A 74 -11.09 -58.11 37.33
CA GLY A 74 -12.33 -57.39 37.65
C GLY A 74 -12.79 -57.60 39.09
N SER A 75 -12.67 -58.82 39.63
CA SER A 75 -13.04 -59.18 41.01
C SER A 75 -12.16 -58.50 42.06
N ALA A 76 -10.93 -58.15 41.70
CA ALA A 76 -10.04 -57.35 42.55
C ALA A 76 -10.24 -55.84 42.36
N GLY A 77 -11.20 -55.44 41.52
CA GLY A 77 -11.55 -54.04 41.27
C GLY A 77 -10.72 -53.34 40.21
N TYR A 78 -9.89 -54.08 39.46
CA TYR A 78 -9.09 -53.52 38.40
C TYR A 78 -9.93 -53.37 37.13
N THR A 79 -9.81 -52.21 36.50
CA THR A 79 -10.43 -51.89 35.21
C THR A 79 -9.36 -51.32 34.30
N TRP A 80 -9.36 -51.74 33.03
CA TRP A 80 -8.43 -51.22 32.05
C TRP A 80 -8.67 -49.72 31.80
N CYS A 81 -7.61 -48.92 31.88
CA CYS A 81 -7.65 -47.51 31.52
C CYS A 81 -6.87 -47.27 30.24
N GLU A 82 -7.60 -46.94 29.15
CA GLU A 82 -7.01 -46.71 27.84
C GLU A 82 -6.05 -45.51 27.80
N ILE A 83 -6.36 -44.46 28.57
CA ILE A 83 -5.52 -43.25 28.65
C ILE A 83 -4.16 -43.54 29.27
N LYS A 84 -4.13 -44.41 30.29
CA LYS A 84 -2.92 -44.72 31.06
C LYS A 84 -2.26 -46.05 30.66
N GLN A 85 -2.88 -46.80 29.74
CA GLN A 85 -2.43 -48.12 29.27
C GLN A 85 -2.09 -49.07 30.43
N LYS A 86 -2.88 -49.05 31.51
CA LYS A 86 -2.71 -49.91 32.68
C LYS A 86 -4.04 -50.24 33.36
N CYS A 87 -4.06 -51.36 34.07
CA CYS A 87 -5.15 -51.71 34.98
C CYS A 87 -5.13 -50.78 36.19
N ILE A 88 -6.22 -50.05 36.42
CA ILE A 88 -6.37 -49.17 37.59
C ILE A 88 -7.57 -49.58 38.43
N ARG A 89 -7.55 -49.23 39.72
CA ARG A 89 -8.74 -49.27 40.57
C ARG A 89 -9.34 -47.88 40.58
N SER A 90 -10.59 -47.76 40.14
CA SER A 90 -11.26 -46.45 39.96
C SER A 90 -11.37 -45.61 41.24
N TRP A 91 -11.28 -46.23 42.42
CA TRP A 91 -11.27 -45.54 43.71
C TRP A 91 -9.88 -45.16 44.23
N GLU A 92 -8.81 -45.74 43.70
CA GLU A 92 -7.42 -45.37 44.05
C GLU A 92 -6.86 -44.39 43.03
N GLU A 93 -7.23 -44.54 41.76
CA GLU A 93 -6.70 -43.73 40.67
C GLU A 93 -7.77 -43.47 39.62
N ASN A 94 -7.91 -42.21 39.20
CA ASN A 94 -8.86 -41.82 38.16
C ASN A 94 -8.29 -42.10 36.75
N CYS A 95 -9.13 -42.65 35.86
CA CYS A 95 -8.87 -42.78 34.42
C CYS A 95 -9.33 -41.51 33.68
N SER A 96 -8.83 -40.36 34.09
CA SER A 96 -9.07 -39.09 33.38
C SER A 96 -7.75 -38.59 32.80
N ARG A 97 -7.82 -37.93 31.66
CA ARG A 97 -6.69 -37.20 31.07
C ARG A 97 -6.24 -36.12 32.06
N GLU A 98 -4.92 -35.94 32.24
CA GLU A 98 -4.43 -34.83 33.06
C GLU A 98 -4.95 -33.54 32.45
N ILE A 99 -5.64 -32.73 33.25
CA ILE A 99 -6.32 -31.54 32.77
C ILE A 99 -5.27 -30.44 32.60
N HIS A 100 -4.84 -30.16 31.36
CA HIS A 100 -3.93 -29.05 31.09
C HIS A 100 -4.70 -27.73 31.15
N LYS A 101 -4.48 -26.98 32.24
CA LYS A 101 -5.04 -25.64 32.45
C LYS A 101 -3.99 -24.56 32.21
N ASP A 102 -4.40 -23.43 31.66
CA ASP A 102 -3.57 -22.22 31.59
C ASP A 102 -3.48 -21.52 32.97
N GLU A 103 -2.72 -20.43 33.05
CA GLU A 103 -2.57 -19.59 34.27
C GLU A 103 -3.92 -19.04 34.77
N HIS A 104 -4.90 -18.90 33.87
CA HIS A 104 -6.24 -18.40 34.16
C HIS A 104 -7.25 -19.51 34.47
N GLY A 105 -6.81 -20.78 34.48
CA GLY A 105 -7.62 -21.94 34.79
C GLY A 105 -8.48 -22.46 33.64
N CYS A 106 -8.28 -21.96 32.41
CA CYS A 106 -8.98 -22.39 31.20
C CYS A 106 -8.39 -23.69 30.65
N LEU A 107 -9.27 -24.55 30.10
CA LEU A 107 -8.89 -25.87 29.59
C LEU A 107 -8.25 -25.77 28.20
N ILE A 108 -6.94 -25.96 28.12
CA ILE A 108 -6.19 -25.88 26.86
C ILE A 108 -6.60 -27.02 25.91
N ASP A 109 -6.81 -28.23 26.44
CA ASP A 109 -7.19 -29.41 25.66
C ASP A 109 -8.59 -29.28 25.04
N ASP A 110 -9.47 -28.50 25.67
CA ASP A 110 -10.82 -28.20 25.20
C ASP A 110 -10.85 -26.93 24.33
N GLY A 111 -9.67 -26.35 24.03
CA GLY A 111 -9.44 -25.15 23.23
C GLY A 111 -10.07 -23.89 23.82
N GLU A 112 -10.19 -23.81 25.15
CA GLU A 112 -10.67 -22.62 25.84
C GLU A 112 -9.57 -21.56 25.95
N GLU A 113 -9.93 -20.31 25.73
CA GLU A 113 -9.04 -19.16 25.87
C GLU A 113 -9.62 -18.15 26.86
N TRP A 114 -8.75 -17.53 27.67
CA TRP A 114 -9.15 -16.49 28.62
C TRP A 114 -9.50 -15.18 27.90
N CYS A 115 -10.75 -14.73 28.05
CA CYS A 115 -11.18 -13.43 27.55
C CYS A 115 -11.18 -12.38 28.67
N ALA A 116 -10.18 -11.50 28.67
CA ALA A 116 -10.05 -10.41 29.65
C ALA A 116 -11.26 -9.44 29.64
N LEU A 117 -11.88 -9.22 28.48
CA LEU A 117 -13.06 -8.34 28.35
C LEU A 117 -14.28 -8.90 29.10
N LYS A 118 -14.44 -10.22 29.14
CA LYS A 118 -15.60 -10.88 29.74
C LYS A 118 -15.29 -11.55 31.09
N ASN A 119 -14.01 -11.55 31.51
CA ASN A 119 -13.51 -12.26 32.70
C ASN A 119 -13.95 -13.74 32.78
N LYS A 120 -13.96 -14.43 31.63
CA LYS A 120 -14.30 -15.85 31.55
C LYS A 120 -13.48 -16.55 30.47
N CYS A 121 -13.28 -17.86 30.65
CA CYS A 121 -12.83 -18.75 29.60
C CYS A 121 -13.93 -18.84 28.53
N ILE A 122 -13.55 -18.67 27.28
CA ILE A 122 -14.44 -18.77 26.12
C ILE A 122 -13.88 -19.78 25.14
N LYS A 123 -14.75 -20.37 24.34
CA LYS A 123 -14.36 -21.14 23.17
C LYS A 123 -14.33 -20.19 21.98
N PRO A 124 -13.17 -19.89 21.37
CA PRO A 124 -13.05 -18.87 20.31
C PRO A 124 -13.99 -19.07 19.13
N TRP A 125 -14.37 -20.32 18.84
CA TRP A 125 -15.28 -20.68 17.75
C TRP A 125 -16.78 -20.58 18.09
N GLU A 126 -17.15 -20.52 19.37
CA GLU A 126 -18.55 -20.33 19.81
C GLU A 126 -18.83 -18.87 20.15
N GLU A 127 -17.91 -18.24 20.89
CA GLU A 127 -17.99 -16.84 21.26
C GLU A 127 -16.66 -16.16 20.92
N HIS A 128 -16.72 -15.02 20.23
CA HIS A 128 -15.53 -14.22 19.96
C HIS A 128 -15.25 -13.27 21.13
N CYS A 129 -13.98 -13.13 21.54
CA CYS A 129 -13.55 -12.07 22.46
C CYS A 129 -13.39 -10.75 21.72
N SER A 130 -14.49 -10.19 21.20
CA SER A 130 -14.49 -8.87 20.61
C SER A 130 -15.45 -7.95 21.36
N GLU A 131 -15.08 -6.67 21.43
CA GLU A 131 -15.99 -5.62 21.83
C GLU A 131 -17.11 -5.54 20.79
N THR A 132 -18.27 -6.13 21.09
CA THR A 132 -19.47 -5.77 20.36
C THR A 132 -19.76 -4.31 20.69
N LYS A 133 -19.27 -3.38 19.87
CA LYS A 133 -19.75 -2.01 19.90
C LYS A 133 -21.27 -2.07 19.78
N PRO A 134 -22.03 -1.48 20.71
CA PRO A 134 -23.48 -1.50 20.64
C PRO A 134 -23.92 -0.90 19.30
N ILE A 135 -24.65 -1.68 18.52
CA ILE A 135 -25.28 -1.22 17.27
C ILE A 135 -26.26 -0.12 17.66
N GLY A 136 -25.92 1.14 17.37
CA GLY A 136 -26.76 2.31 17.65
C GLY A 136 -26.15 3.41 18.51
N GLY A 137 -24.86 3.35 18.86
CA GLY A 137 -24.18 4.39 19.65
C GLY A 137 -23.26 5.33 18.87
N ASP A 138 -22.88 4.97 17.65
CA ASP A 138 -21.84 5.70 16.91
C ASP A 138 -22.36 7.07 16.45
N ARG A 139 -21.81 8.10 17.08
CA ARG A 139 -22.03 9.51 16.76
C ARG A 139 -20.81 10.06 16.02
N ASP A 140 -21.04 10.94 15.05
CA ASP A 140 -19.97 11.73 14.43
C ASP A 140 -19.41 12.80 15.39
N GLU A 141 -18.41 13.56 14.96
CA GLU A 141 -17.78 14.65 15.76
C GLU A 141 -18.80 15.72 16.20
N HIS A 142 -19.93 15.83 15.49
CA HIS A 142 -21.02 16.75 15.78
C HIS A 142 -22.17 16.11 16.58
N GLY A 143 -22.01 14.86 17.03
CA GLY A 143 -22.99 14.16 17.85
C GLY A 143 -24.14 13.51 17.08
N CYS A 144 -24.08 13.44 15.75
CA CYS A 144 -25.13 12.84 14.92
C CYS A 144 -24.98 11.33 14.80
N LEU A 145 -26.09 10.61 14.93
CA LEU A 145 -26.13 9.15 14.86
C LEU A 145 -25.90 8.64 13.42
N VAL A 146 -24.66 8.26 13.12
CA VAL A 146 -24.25 7.80 11.79
C VAL A 146 -24.97 6.51 11.40
N GLY A 147 -25.18 5.61 12.36
CA GLY A 147 -25.89 4.33 12.13
C GLY A 147 -27.36 4.48 11.74
N ALA A 148 -28.01 5.60 12.07
CA ALA A 148 -29.36 5.94 11.63
C ALA A 148 -29.36 6.84 10.38
N GLY A 149 -28.17 7.10 9.81
CA GLY A 149 -27.91 7.95 8.65
C GLY A 149 -28.24 9.42 8.87
N TYR A 150 -28.04 9.90 10.09
CA TYR A 150 -27.98 11.33 10.36
C TYR A 150 -26.59 11.85 9.99
N GLN A 151 -26.57 12.99 9.30
CA GLN A 151 -25.37 13.73 8.94
C GLN A 151 -25.52 15.17 9.44
N TRP A 152 -24.46 15.72 10.03
CA TRP A 152 -24.46 17.12 10.45
C TRP A 152 -24.62 18.07 9.27
N CYS A 153 -25.52 19.03 9.38
CA CYS A 153 -25.72 20.08 8.39
C CYS A 153 -25.36 21.44 8.99
N GLU A 154 -24.28 22.04 8.50
CA GLU A 154 -23.75 23.31 8.99
C GLU A 154 -24.72 24.48 8.76
N SER A 155 -25.45 24.50 7.64
CA SER A 155 -26.39 25.58 7.33
C SER A 155 -27.59 25.65 8.27
N LYS A 156 -27.97 24.52 8.88
CA LYS A 156 -29.12 24.42 9.81
C LYS A 156 -28.71 24.12 11.25
N GLN A 157 -27.41 23.91 11.52
CA GLN A 157 -26.87 23.57 12.83
C GLN A 157 -27.63 22.40 13.51
N LYS A 158 -28.01 21.39 12.71
CA LYS A 158 -28.74 20.21 13.19
C LYS A 158 -28.37 18.97 12.39
N CYS A 159 -28.50 17.81 13.03
CA CYS A 159 -28.36 16.51 12.37
C CYS A 159 -29.55 16.25 11.43
N LEU A 160 -29.26 16.00 10.16
CA LEU A 160 -30.25 15.78 9.11
C LEU A 160 -30.14 14.37 8.52
N ARG A 161 -31.29 13.80 8.15
CA ARG A 161 -31.32 12.68 7.20
C ARG A 161 -31.37 13.24 5.80
N THR A 162 -30.31 13.02 5.03
CA THR A 162 -30.13 13.61 3.69
C THR A 162 -31.23 13.25 2.70
N TRP A 163 -31.94 12.13 2.92
CA TRP A 163 -33.07 11.70 2.08
C TRP A 163 -34.44 12.21 2.52
N GLU A 164 -34.58 12.80 3.71
CA GLU A 164 -35.83 13.45 4.16
C GLU A 164 -35.75 14.96 3.96
N GLU A 165 -34.61 15.56 4.33
CA GLU A 165 -34.40 17.00 4.27
C GLU A 165 -33.00 17.27 3.70
N SER A 166 -32.93 17.95 2.57
CA SER A 166 -31.65 18.35 1.99
C SER A 166 -30.97 19.41 2.86
N CYS A 167 -29.65 19.31 2.98
CA CYS A 167 -28.82 20.36 3.56
C CYS A 167 -28.52 21.38 2.45
N PRO A 168 -29.10 22.59 2.49
CA PRO A 168 -28.72 23.62 1.54
C PRO A 168 -27.26 23.99 1.81
N GLU A 169 -26.43 23.97 0.76
CA GLU A 169 -25.07 24.47 0.85
C GLU A 169 -25.12 25.96 1.20
N ILE A 170 -24.32 26.37 2.18
CA ILE A 170 -24.09 27.79 2.44
C ILE A 170 -23.31 28.30 1.24
N LYS A 171 -24.01 28.80 0.22
CA LYS A 171 -23.36 29.62 -0.80
C LYS A 171 -22.83 30.85 -0.08
N PRO A 172 -21.51 31.09 -0.07
CA PRO A 172 -20.98 32.26 0.60
C PRO A 172 -21.58 33.50 -0.05
N ILE A 173 -22.44 34.22 0.69
CA ILE A 173 -22.94 35.54 0.29
C ILE A 173 -21.72 36.45 0.23
N GLY A 174 -21.22 36.70 -0.99
CA GLY A 174 -20.05 37.54 -1.25
C GLY A 174 -18.74 36.78 -1.57
N GLY A 175 -18.79 35.49 -1.91
CA GLY A 175 -17.59 34.68 -2.16
C GLY A 175 -17.37 34.19 -3.58
N ASP A 176 -18.35 34.32 -4.50
CA ASP A 176 -18.25 33.77 -5.85
C ASP A 176 -17.21 34.55 -6.67
N ARG A 177 -15.96 34.14 -6.53
CA ARG A 177 -14.84 34.56 -7.34
C ARG A 177 -14.71 33.62 -8.54
N ASP A 178 -14.38 34.15 -9.70
CA ASP A 178 -14.00 33.33 -10.85
C ASP A 178 -12.62 32.66 -10.61
N GLU A 179 -12.17 31.83 -11.56
CA GLU A 179 -10.86 31.15 -11.49
C GLU A 179 -9.67 32.13 -11.33
N HIS A 180 -9.89 33.40 -11.66
CA HIS A 180 -8.90 34.47 -11.55
C HIS A 180 -9.09 35.36 -10.31
N GLY A 181 -10.00 34.99 -9.40
CA GLY A 181 -10.21 35.69 -8.14
C GLY A 181 -11.16 36.90 -8.23
N CYS A 182 -11.84 37.14 -9.35
CA CYS A 182 -12.73 38.27 -9.55
C CYS A 182 -14.15 38.01 -9.05
N LEU A 183 -14.70 38.93 -8.27
CA LEU A 183 -16.04 38.81 -7.70
C LEU A 183 -17.14 38.89 -8.77
N ILE A 184 -17.69 37.74 -9.15
CA ILE A 184 -18.74 37.58 -10.16
C ILE A 184 -20.01 38.32 -9.72
N ALA A 185 -20.38 38.20 -8.44
CA ALA A 185 -21.58 38.84 -7.88
C ALA A 185 -21.54 40.37 -7.92
N ALA A 186 -20.35 40.97 -7.95
CA ALA A 186 -20.16 42.42 -8.07
C ALA A 186 -19.97 42.87 -9.54
N GLY A 187 -20.10 41.96 -10.51
CA GLY A 187 -19.97 42.24 -11.94
C GLY A 187 -18.53 42.43 -12.42
N TYR A 188 -17.53 41.93 -11.67
CA TYR A 188 -16.15 41.93 -12.11
C TYR A 188 -15.89 40.78 -13.09
N GLN A 189 -15.13 41.08 -14.13
CA GLN A 189 -14.65 40.11 -15.12
C GLN A 189 -13.13 40.19 -15.19
N TRP A 190 -12.46 39.06 -15.40
CA TRP A 190 -11.02 39.03 -15.64
C TRP A 190 -10.66 39.58 -17.02
N CYS A 191 -9.67 40.48 -17.08
CA CYS A 191 -9.07 40.94 -18.33
C CYS A 191 -7.70 40.29 -18.53
N GLN A 192 -7.56 39.48 -19.60
CA GLN A 192 -6.31 38.80 -19.95
C GLN A 192 -5.17 39.77 -20.29
N TYR A 193 -5.49 40.99 -20.76
CA TYR A 193 -4.48 41.97 -21.17
C TYR A 193 -3.91 42.79 -20.01
N THR A 194 -4.67 42.96 -18.92
CA THR A 194 -4.25 43.79 -17.76
C THR A 194 -3.96 42.97 -16.51
N ASN A 195 -4.24 41.66 -16.53
CA ASN A 195 -4.15 40.75 -15.38
C ASN A 195 -4.87 41.30 -14.13
N LYS A 196 -5.99 41.99 -14.35
CA LYS A 196 -6.80 42.60 -13.29
C LYS A 196 -8.29 42.36 -13.54
N CYS A 197 -9.03 42.30 -12.45
CA CYS A 197 -10.49 42.30 -12.46
C CYS A 197 -10.99 43.70 -12.81
N TYR A 198 -11.79 43.81 -13.86
CA TYR A 198 -12.41 45.07 -14.29
C TYR A 198 -13.93 44.93 -14.31
N ARG A 199 -14.64 46.07 -14.28
CA ARG A 199 -16.10 46.10 -14.43
C ARG A 199 -16.46 46.53 -15.85
N PRO A 200 -17.07 45.65 -16.68
CA PRO A 200 -17.38 45.96 -18.08
C PRO A 200 -18.29 47.18 -18.30
N PHE A 201 -19.05 47.60 -17.28
CA PHE A 201 -19.94 48.76 -17.35
C PHE A 201 -19.30 50.07 -16.87
N GLU A 202 -18.13 50.03 -16.22
CA GLU A 202 -17.35 51.20 -15.82
C GLU A 202 -16.18 51.42 -16.78
N GLU A 203 -15.52 50.33 -17.18
CA GLU A 203 -14.29 50.37 -17.97
C GLU A 203 -14.29 49.25 -19.02
N THR A 204 -13.66 49.49 -20.16
CA THR A 204 -13.48 48.46 -21.20
C THR A 204 -12.14 47.75 -20.98
N CYS A 205 -12.12 46.43 -21.16
CA CYS A 205 -10.87 45.65 -21.23
C CYS A 205 -10.18 45.96 -22.56
N SER A 206 -9.52 47.12 -22.62
CA SER A 206 -8.76 47.59 -23.76
C SER A 206 -7.28 47.28 -23.56
N ILE A 207 -6.62 46.88 -24.64
CA ILE A 207 -5.16 46.69 -24.73
C ILE A 207 -4.50 47.99 -24.29
N GLY A 208 -3.95 47.98 -23.08
CA GLY A 208 -3.34 49.15 -22.43
C GLY A 208 -2.29 48.78 -21.41
N GLY A 209 -1.70 47.60 -21.56
CA GLY A 209 -0.56 47.12 -20.79
C GLY A 209 0.75 47.16 -21.59
N ASP A 210 0.74 47.73 -22.79
CA ASP A 210 1.90 47.90 -23.67
C ASP A 210 2.67 49.20 -23.33
N LEU A 211 2.80 49.47 -22.03
CA LEU A 211 3.70 50.50 -21.53
C LEU A 211 5.11 49.89 -21.56
N ASP A 212 6.04 50.53 -22.27
CA ASP A 212 7.46 50.20 -22.18
C ASP A 212 8.03 50.56 -20.78
N GLU A 213 9.33 50.29 -20.55
CA GLU A 213 10.02 50.61 -19.29
C GLU A 213 9.93 52.12 -18.91
N HIS A 214 9.65 52.97 -19.89
CA HIS A 214 9.50 54.42 -19.73
C HIS A 214 8.04 54.89 -19.70
N GLY A 215 7.08 53.97 -19.70
CA GLY A 215 5.64 54.28 -19.65
C GLY A 215 5.06 54.77 -20.98
N CYS A 216 5.69 54.49 -22.11
CA CYS A 216 5.16 54.82 -23.44
C CYS A 216 4.37 53.68 -24.05
N LYS A 217 3.26 54.03 -24.69
CA LYS A 217 2.32 53.08 -25.26
C LYS A 217 2.66 52.75 -26.71
N GLU A 218 3.39 51.66 -26.94
CA GLU A 218 3.88 51.28 -28.27
C GLU A 218 2.74 51.05 -29.28
N SER A 219 1.63 50.44 -28.85
CA SER A 219 0.48 50.16 -29.73
C SER A 219 -0.25 51.41 -30.20
N ALA A 220 -0.11 52.52 -29.47
CA ALA A 220 -0.63 53.83 -29.90
C ALA A 220 0.40 54.63 -30.73
N GLY A 221 1.58 54.05 -30.98
CA GLY A 221 2.63 54.64 -31.77
C GLY A 221 3.56 55.58 -31.01
N TYR A 222 3.56 55.50 -29.68
CA TYR A 222 4.46 56.30 -28.85
C TYR A 222 5.78 55.58 -28.66
N ILE A 223 6.87 56.32 -28.86
CA ILE A 223 8.26 55.90 -28.61
C ILE A 223 8.88 56.87 -27.61
N TRP A 224 9.62 56.35 -26.64
CA TRP A 224 10.36 57.18 -25.69
C TRP A 224 11.49 57.96 -26.39
N CYS A 225 11.65 59.23 -26.04
CA CYS A 225 12.72 60.08 -26.55
C CYS A 225 13.59 60.59 -25.40
N ASP A 226 14.82 60.10 -25.29
CA ASP A 226 15.75 60.45 -24.20
C ASP A 226 16.09 61.94 -24.16
N VAL A 227 16.19 62.59 -25.32
CA VAL A 227 16.50 64.03 -25.42
C VAL A 227 15.36 64.89 -24.86
N LYS A 228 14.11 64.44 -25.01
CA LYS A 228 12.93 65.19 -24.58
C LYS A 228 12.31 64.68 -23.28
N GLN A 229 12.78 63.55 -22.75
CA GLN A 229 12.25 62.88 -21.54
C GLN A 229 10.72 62.73 -21.58
N LYS A 230 10.18 62.41 -22.75
CA LYS A 230 8.73 62.19 -22.96
C LYS A 230 8.50 61.17 -24.08
N CYS A 231 7.35 60.52 -24.01
CA CYS A 231 6.81 59.70 -25.09
C CYS A 231 6.39 60.59 -26.27
N ILE A 232 6.90 60.33 -27.46
CA ILE A 232 6.55 61.06 -28.68
C ILE A 232 6.03 60.11 -29.76
N ARG A 233 5.22 60.63 -30.68
CA ARG A 233 4.85 59.90 -31.90
C ARG A 233 5.81 60.31 -33.03
N PRO A 234 6.62 59.40 -33.59
CA PRO A 234 7.67 59.74 -34.56
C PRO A 234 7.19 60.50 -35.81
N TRP A 235 5.91 60.34 -36.17
CA TRP A 235 5.30 61.01 -37.33
C TRP A 235 4.65 62.36 -37.03
N GLU A 236 4.45 62.71 -35.76
CA GLU A 236 3.96 64.04 -35.35
C GLU A 236 5.09 64.92 -34.82
N GLU A 237 6.06 64.32 -34.14
CA GLU A 237 7.16 65.01 -33.51
C GLU A 237 8.44 64.18 -33.64
N SER A 238 9.50 64.76 -34.21
CA SER A 238 10.79 64.08 -34.32
C SER A 238 11.50 64.03 -32.96
N CYS A 239 12.05 62.87 -32.61
CA CYS A 239 13.11 62.77 -31.61
C CYS A 239 14.40 63.09 -32.34
N ASN A 240 14.91 64.31 -32.18
CA ASN A 240 16.22 64.65 -32.73
C ASN A 240 17.26 63.96 -31.85
N ILE A 241 17.54 62.69 -32.15
CA ILE A 241 18.75 62.01 -31.71
C ILE A 241 19.87 62.73 -32.47
N GLY A 242 20.55 63.66 -31.81
CA GLY A 242 21.73 64.31 -32.39
C GLY A 242 22.75 63.23 -32.74
N GLY A 243 23.07 63.07 -34.03
CA GLY A 243 23.86 61.93 -34.45
C GLY A 243 24.27 61.90 -35.92
N ASP A 244 24.60 63.03 -36.51
CA ASP A 244 25.40 63.04 -37.74
C ASP A 244 26.40 64.19 -37.72
N VAL A 245 26.94 64.51 -36.54
CA VAL A 245 28.10 65.41 -36.43
C VAL A 245 29.38 64.59 -36.39
N ASP A 246 30.36 64.96 -37.21
CA ASP A 246 31.72 64.39 -37.13
C ASP A 246 32.47 64.86 -35.85
N GLU A 247 33.71 64.41 -35.65
CA GLU A 247 34.56 64.77 -34.49
C GLU A 247 34.81 66.29 -34.37
N HIS A 248 34.56 67.05 -35.45
CA HIS A 248 34.67 68.50 -35.51
C HIS A 248 33.32 69.23 -35.47
N GLY A 249 32.22 68.51 -35.24
CA GLY A 249 30.89 69.09 -35.08
C GLY A 249 30.21 69.47 -36.41
N CYS A 250 30.63 68.90 -37.55
CA CYS A 250 30.01 69.14 -38.85
C CYS A 250 28.91 68.14 -39.18
N ASN A 251 27.73 68.64 -39.56
CA ASN A 251 26.57 67.81 -39.88
C ASN A 251 26.72 67.10 -41.25
N LEU A 252 27.03 65.81 -41.23
CA LEU A 252 27.19 64.94 -42.39
C LEU A 252 25.89 64.75 -43.17
N SER A 253 24.73 64.66 -42.50
CA SER A 253 23.42 64.47 -43.17
C SER A 253 23.00 65.69 -43.99
N ALA A 254 23.44 66.89 -43.59
CA ALA A 254 23.25 68.13 -44.34
C ALA A 254 24.37 68.37 -45.38
N GLY A 255 25.33 67.43 -45.51
CA GLY A 255 26.37 67.46 -46.52
C GLY A 255 27.60 68.28 -46.15
N TYR A 256 27.76 68.64 -44.88
CA TYR A 256 28.93 69.37 -44.42
C TYR A 256 30.11 68.43 -44.20
N GLN A 257 31.29 68.87 -44.63
CA GLN A 257 32.56 68.22 -44.38
C GLN A 257 33.50 69.23 -43.70
N TRP A 258 34.39 68.76 -42.84
CA TRP A 258 35.39 69.61 -42.22
C TRP A 258 36.51 69.98 -43.21
N CYS A 259 36.95 71.24 -43.20
CA CYS A 259 38.13 71.71 -43.94
C CYS A 259 39.22 72.17 -42.96
N ASP A 260 40.36 71.49 -42.98
CA ASP A 260 41.48 71.79 -42.07
C ASP A 260 42.12 73.15 -42.33
N THR A 261 42.01 73.68 -43.56
CA THR A 261 42.62 74.96 -43.93
C THR A 261 41.84 76.17 -43.41
N THR A 262 40.52 76.05 -43.29
CA THR A 262 39.63 77.12 -42.85
C THR A 262 39.06 76.90 -41.45
N GLN A 263 39.29 75.71 -40.86
CA GLN A 263 38.74 75.27 -39.57
C GLN A 263 37.22 75.46 -39.47
N LYS A 264 36.53 75.18 -40.58
CA LYS A 264 35.07 75.31 -40.68
C LYS A 264 34.47 74.17 -41.48
N CYS A 265 33.24 73.84 -41.13
CA CYS A 265 32.38 72.96 -41.89
C CYS A 265 31.97 73.65 -43.20
N TYR A 266 32.22 73.00 -44.34
CA TYR A 266 31.87 73.51 -45.67
C TYR A 266 31.13 72.43 -46.47
N ARG A 267 30.41 72.84 -47.52
CA ARG A 267 29.76 71.91 -48.46
C ARG A 267 30.52 71.93 -49.77
N ALA A 268 31.05 70.77 -50.18
CA ALA A 268 31.92 70.64 -51.34
C ALA A 268 31.31 71.10 -52.69
N TRP A 269 29.98 71.23 -52.77
CA TRP A 269 29.28 71.73 -53.97
C TRP A 269 28.94 73.22 -53.93
N GLU A 270 29.10 73.90 -52.79
CA GLU A 270 28.90 75.35 -52.66
C GLU A 270 30.24 76.09 -52.64
N GLU A 271 31.20 75.57 -51.88
CA GLU A 271 32.56 76.12 -51.78
C GLU A 271 33.59 74.98 -51.85
N SER A 272 34.75 75.25 -52.44
CA SER A 272 35.85 74.28 -52.48
C SER A 272 36.81 74.55 -51.33
N CYS A 273 37.24 73.50 -50.61
CA CYS A 273 38.31 73.62 -49.61
C CYS A 273 39.63 73.87 -50.36
N PRO A 274 40.30 75.02 -50.15
CA PRO A 274 41.53 75.34 -50.87
C PRO A 274 42.63 74.35 -50.49
N ALA A 275 43.29 73.74 -51.49
CA ALA A 275 44.38 72.82 -51.26
C ALA A 275 45.61 73.55 -50.70
N ILE A 276 46.21 73.02 -49.63
CA ILE A 276 47.53 73.45 -49.14
C ILE A 276 48.55 73.18 -50.26
N GLY A 277 49.25 74.23 -50.72
CA GLY A 277 50.37 74.13 -51.65
C GLY A 277 51.53 73.34 -51.05
N GLY A 278 51.43 72.02 -51.13
CA GLY A 278 52.29 71.05 -50.46
C GLY A 278 53.30 70.35 -51.35
N ASP A 279 53.90 71.03 -52.33
CA ASP A 279 55.03 70.51 -53.10
C ASP A 279 56.37 71.11 -52.65
N THR A 280 56.38 71.66 -51.45
CA THR A 280 57.55 72.26 -50.82
C THR A 280 58.31 71.19 -50.04
N ASP A 281 59.59 70.99 -50.34
CA ASP A 281 60.45 70.10 -49.56
C ASP A 281 60.73 70.65 -48.15
N GLU A 282 61.44 69.88 -47.31
CA GLU A 282 61.79 70.22 -45.92
C GLU A 282 62.55 71.56 -45.79
N HIS A 283 63.09 72.08 -46.89
CA HIS A 283 63.82 73.34 -46.96
C HIS A 283 63.08 74.48 -47.66
N GLY A 284 61.79 74.32 -47.97
CA GLY A 284 61.01 75.40 -48.57
C GLY A 284 61.09 75.46 -50.11
N CYS A 285 61.69 74.49 -50.79
CA CYS A 285 61.82 74.48 -52.24
C CYS A 285 60.67 73.73 -52.92
N LYS A 286 60.06 74.35 -53.93
CA LYS A 286 58.98 73.75 -54.71
C LYS A 286 59.52 72.82 -55.79
N ALA A 287 59.40 71.52 -55.57
CA ALA A 287 59.86 70.51 -56.51
C ALA A 287 59.13 70.60 -57.86
N SER A 288 57.83 70.95 -57.87
CA SER A 288 57.06 71.03 -59.13
C SER A 288 57.48 72.18 -60.04
N ALA A 289 58.12 73.21 -59.49
CA ALA A 289 58.69 74.30 -60.28
C ALA A 289 60.14 74.00 -60.73
N GLY A 290 60.68 72.82 -60.38
CA GLY A 290 62.01 72.35 -60.74
C GLY A 290 63.13 72.88 -59.85
N TYR A 291 62.79 73.40 -58.66
CA TYR A 291 63.77 73.87 -57.68
C TYR A 291 64.19 72.73 -56.75
N VAL A 292 65.48 72.65 -56.47
CA VAL A 292 66.10 71.70 -55.56
C VAL A 292 66.97 72.47 -54.57
N TRP A 293 66.95 72.08 -53.30
CA TRP A 293 67.80 72.69 -52.28
C TRP A 293 69.30 72.42 -52.53
N CYS A 294 70.13 73.47 -52.50
CA CYS A 294 71.59 73.35 -52.59
C CYS A 294 72.24 73.72 -51.26
N GLU A 295 72.83 72.72 -50.59
CA GLU A 295 73.43 72.88 -49.26
C GLU A 295 74.67 73.78 -49.27
N ALA A 296 75.46 73.77 -50.34
CA ALA A 296 76.64 74.64 -50.49
C ALA A 296 76.27 76.14 -50.54
N LYS A 297 75.07 76.46 -51.04
CA LYS A 297 74.60 77.85 -51.22
C LYS A 297 73.45 78.24 -50.30
N GLN A 298 72.94 77.30 -49.50
CA GLN A 298 71.80 77.48 -48.59
C GLN A 298 70.60 78.17 -49.27
N LYS A 299 70.30 77.79 -50.52
CA LYS A 299 69.17 78.31 -51.29
C LYS A 299 68.61 77.26 -52.25
N CYS A 300 67.34 77.41 -52.60
CA CYS A 300 66.71 76.66 -53.69
C CYS A 300 67.29 77.11 -55.03
N ILE A 301 67.89 76.17 -55.78
CA ILE A 301 68.42 76.44 -57.11
C ILE A 301 67.69 75.60 -58.15
N ARG A 302 67.79 76.01 -59.41
CA ARG A 302 67.34 75.20 -60.55
C ARG A 302 68.56 74.55 -61.19
N PRO A 303 68.71 73.22 -61.17
CA PRO A 303 69.89 72.54 -61.72
C PRO A 303 70.14 72.83 -63.21
N SER A 304 69.11 73.24 -63.95
CA SER A 304 69.20 73.63 -65.37
C SER A 304 69.79 75.02 -65.60
N GLU A 305 69.79 75.90 -64.59
CA GLU A 305 70.21 77.30 -64.71
C GLU A 305 71.46 77.60 -63.87
N GLU A 306 71.61 76.93 -62.73
CA GLU A 306 72.73 77.13 -61.81
C GLU A 306 73.17 75.77 -61.24
N ASN A 307 74.49 75.51 -61.22
CA ASN A 307 75.03 74.26 -60.66
C ASN A 307 75.25 74.39 -59.15
N CYS A 308 74.98 73.30 -58.41
CA CYS A 308 75.28 73.18 -56.99
C CYS A 308 76.70 72.65 -56.83
N SER A 309 77.68 73.55 -56.95
CA SER A 309 79.10 73.29 -56.71
C SER A 309 79.69 74.44 -55.92
#